data_AF-A0A4Q5L618-F1
#
_entry.id   AF-A0A4Q5L618-F1
#
_cell.length_a   1.000
_cell.length_b   1.000
_cell.length_c   1.000
_cell.angle_alpha   90.00
_cell.angle_beta   90.00
_cell.angle_gamma   90.00
#
_symmetry.space_group_name_H-M   'P 1'
#
loop_
_entity.id
_entity.type
_entity.pdbx_description
1 polymer ?
#
loop_
_entity_poly.entity_id
_entity_poly.type
_entity_poly.pdbx_seq_one_letter_code
_entity_poly.pdbx_strand_id
1 'polypeptide(L)'
;GDLSQKMTVNVKGEILELKNILNQMVDSLNIFGDEVTRVAREVGTEGKLGGQANVPRVGGTWKELTDNVNTMASNLTLQVRDIANVATAVAKGDLTQKMTVNVNGEILDLKNILNQMVDSLNIFAGEVTRVA
;
A
#
# COMPACT_ATOMS: atom_id res chain seq x y z
N GLY A 1 0.50 -25.01 2.71
CA GLY A 1 0.52 -25.94 3.85
C GLY A 1 -0.57 -25.53 4.80
N ASP A 2 -1.22 -26.48 5.46
CA ASP A 2 -2.23 -26.19 6.48
C ASP A 2 -1.55 -25.73 7.77
N LEU A 3 -1.49 -24.41 7.95
CA LEU A 3 -0.86 -23.77 9.11
C LEU A 3 -1.77 -23.79 10.35
N SER A 4 -2.96 -24.42 10.27
CA SER A 4 -3.80 -24.64 11.46
C SER A 4 -3.26 -25.74 12.38
N GLN A 5 -2.34 -26.57 11.89
CA GLN A 5 -1.82 -27.71 12.63
C GLN A 5 -0.62 -27.34 13.50
N LYS A 6 -0.84 -27.39 14.83
CA LYS A 6 0.21 -27.24 15.83
C LYS A 6 0.77 -28.60 16.25
N MET A 7 2.02 -28.61 16.67
CA MET A 7 2.62 -29.80 17.25
C MET A 7 2.05 -30.00 18.66
N THR A 8 1.32 -31.11 18.87
CA THR A 8 0.63 -31.40 20.15
C THR A 8 1.34 -32.47 20.98
N VAL A 9 2.33 -33.17 20.43
CA VAL A 9 3.07 -34.27 21.08
C VAL A 9 3.69 -33.83 22.42
N ASN A 10 3.59 -34.67 23.44
CA ASN A 10 4.20 -34.42 24.75
C ASN A 10 5.71 -34.68 24.71
N VAL A 11 6.49 -33.63 24.91
CA VAL A 11 7.97 -33.62 24.84
C VAL A 11 8.52 -32.86 26.05
N LYS A 12 9.79 -33.12 26.41
CA LYS A 12 10.47 -32.52 27.56
C LYS A 12 11.87 -32.03 27.17
N GLY A 13 12.47 -31.20 28.01
CA GLY A 13 13.83 -30.66 27.80
C GLY A 13 13.93 -29.84 26.52
N GLU A 14 15.05 -29.93 25.81
CA GLU A 14 15.33 -29.18 24.58
C GLU A 14 14.28 -29.40 23.47
N ILE A 15 13.66 -30.59 23.41
CA ILE A 15 12.60 -30.87 22.42
C ILE A 15 11.33 -30.07 22.74
N LEU A 16 11.05 -29.77 24.01
CA LEU A 16 9.94 -28.88 24.39
C LEU A 16 10.21 -27.44 23.94
N GLU A 17 11.44 -26.96 24.08
CA GLU A 17 11.82 -25.64 23.59
C GLU A 17 11.69 -25.55 22.07
N LEU A 18 12.21 -26.55 21.34
CA LEU A 18 12.06 -26.63 19.89
C LEU A 18 10.59 -26.66 19.45
N LYS A 19 9.76 -27.48 20.13
CA LYS A 19 8.31 -27.51 19.89
C LYS A 19 7.67 -26.13 20.06
N ASN A 20 8.02 -25.42 21.14
CA ASN A 20 7.45 -24.10 21.42
C ASN A 20 7.89 -23.08 20.37
N ILE A 21 9.16 -23.09 19.98
CA ILE A 21 9.70 -22.23 18.92
C ILE A 21 8.99 -22.50 17.59
N LEU A 22 8.81 -23.78 17.20
CA LEU A 22 8.10 -24.15 15.98
C LEU A 22 6.63 -23.72 16.01
N ASN A 23 5.93 -23.93 17.12
CA ASN A 23 4.54 -23.47 17.26
C ASN A 23 4.42 -21.93 17.19
N GLN A 24 5.39 -21.20 17.74
CA GLN A 24 5.44 -19.74 17.59
C GLN A 24 5.67 -19.31 16.15
N MET A 25 6.53 -20.02 15.39
CA MET A 25 6.70 -19.75 13.96
C MET A 25 5.41 -19.98 13.18
N VAL A 26 4.68 -21.07 13.46
CA VAL A 26 3.38 -21.35 12.83
C VAL A 26 2.36 -20.25 13.14
N ASP A 27 2.32 -19.76 14.38
CA ASP A 27 1.43 -18.65 14.77
C ASP A 27 1.77 -17.36 14.01
N SER A 28 3.05 -17.01 13.91
CA SER A 28 3.48 -15.84 13.14
C SER A 28 3.15 -15.96 11.65
N LEU A 29 3.26 -17.17 11.07
CA LEU A 29 2.90 -17.43 9.67
C LEU A 29 1.40 -17.27 9.41
N ASN A 30 0.55 -17.75 10.31
CA ASN A 30 -0.90 -17.54 10.21
C ASN A 30 -1.24 -16.05 10.21
N ILE A 31 -0.69 -15.31 11.19
CA ILE A 31 -0.94 -13.86 11.29
C ILE A 31 -0.43 -13.13 10.05
N PHE A 32 0.75 -13.49 9.53
CA PHE A 32 1.28 -12.91 8.31
C PHE A 32 0.34 -13.12 7.12
N GLY A 33 -0.12 -14.36 6.90
CA GLY A 33 -1.03 -14.69 5.80
C GLY A 33 -2.34 -13.91 5.87
N ASP A 34 -2.93 -13.81 7.06
CA ASP A 34 -4.16 -13.07 7.30
C ASP A 34 -3.96 -11.57 7.05
N GLU A 35 -2.89 -10.98 7.57
CA GLU A 35 -2.60 -9.56 7.44
C GLU A 35 -2.28 -9.14 6.00
N VAL A 36 -1.49 -9.93 5.27
CA VAL A 36 -1.20 -9.65 3.86
C VAL A 36 -2.47 -9.78 3.01
N THR A 37 -3.29 -10.80 3.26
CA THR A 37 -4.57 -10.96 2.57
C THR A 37 -5.50 -9.79 2.85
N ARG A 38 -5.56 -9.34 4.12
CA ARG A 38 -6.37 -8.20 4.53
C ARG A 38 -5.92 -6.91 3.84
N VAL A 39 -4.62 -6.59 3.88
CA VAL A 39 -4.07 -5.37 3.26
C VAL A 39 -4.27 -5.37 1.75
N ALA A 40 -4.02 -6.51 1.09
CA ALA A 40 -4.25 -6.64 -0.34
C ALA A 40 -5.72 -6.40 -0.73
N ARG A 41 -6.66 -6.93 0.05
CA ARG A 41 -8.09 -6.69 -0.17
C ARG A 41 -8.47 -5.24 0.10
N GLU A 42 -8.07 -4.69 1.24
CA GLU A 42 -8.43 -3.32 1.64
C GLU A 42 -7.88 -2.28 0.66
N VAL A 43 -6.56 -2.30 0.41
CA VAL A 43 -5.89 -1.28 -0.40
C VAL A 43 -6.09 -1.56 -1.89
N GLY A 44 -5.97 -2.82 -2.30
CA GLY A 44 -5.99 -3.19 -3.73
C GLY A 44 -7.37 -3.40 -4.32
N THR A 45 -8.37 -3.80 -3.53
CA THR A 45 -9.72 -4.11 -4.05
C THR A 45 -10.79 -3.17 -3.52
N GLU A 46 -10.81 -2.90 -2.21
CA GLU A 46 -11.82 -2.06 -1.58
C GLU A 46 -11.51 -0.56 -1.68
N GLY A 47 -10.29 -0.20 -2.10
CA GLY A 47 -9.84 1.19 -2.19
C GLY A 47 -9.68 1.90 -0.83
N LYS A 48 -9.62 1.13 0.27
CA LYS A 48 -9.37 1.63 1.63
C LYS A 48 -7.87 1.90 1.79
N LEU A 49 -7.45 3.08 1.34
CA LEU A 49 -6.05 3.49 1.36
C LEU A 49 -5.54 3.76 2.79
N GLY A 50 -4.28 3.41 3.04
CA GLY A 50 -3.61 3.58 4.33
C GLY A 50 -3.56 2.30 5.19
N GLY A 51 -4.11 1.19 4.72
CA GLY A 51 -3.98 -0.11 5.39
C GLY A 51 -2.53 -0.60 5.40
N GLN A 52 -2.09 -1.11 6.55
CA GLN A 52 -0.77 -1.71 6.75
C GLN A 52 -0.90 -3.02 7.52
N ALA A 53 -0.03 -3.97 7.20
CA ALA A 53 0.09 -5.27 7.86
C ALA A 53 0.84 -5.11 9.18
N ASN A 54 0.29 -5.69 10.23
CA ASN A 54 0.92 -5.73 11.55
C ASN A 54 1.13 -7.18 12.00
N VAL A 55 2.34 -7.69 11.81
CA VAL A 55 2.70 -9.05 12.19
C VAL A 55 3.65 -8.99 13.39
N PRO A 56 3.19 -9.35 14.60
CA PRO A 56 4.03 -9.27 15.79
C PRO A 56 5.08 -10.39 15.78
N ARG A 57 6.23 -10.13 16.43
CA ARG A 57 7.27 -11.13 16.71
C ARG A 57 7.84 -11.83 15.46
N VAL A 58 7.85 -11.14 14.31
CA VAL A 58 8.58 -11.60 13.13
C VAL A 58 9.95 -10.94 13.05
N GLY A 59 10.96 -11.74 12.69
CA GLY A 59 12.31 -11.29 12.36
C GLY A 59 12.78 -11.92 11.05
N GLY A 60 13.94 -11.48 10.57
CA GLY A 60 14.51 -11.96 9.30
C GLY A 60 13.56 -11.75 8.12
N THR A 61 13.50 -12.73 7.22
CA THR A 61 12.74 -12.67 5.96
C THR A 61 11.27 -12.30 6.13
N TRP A 62 10.62 -12.72 7.21
CA TRP A 62 9.19 -12.41 7.45
C TRP A 62 8.96 -10.94 7.74
N LYS A 63 9.87 -10.32 8.49
CA LYS A 63 9.83 -8.88 8.73
C LYS A 63 10.05 -8.13 7.42
N GLU A 64 11.04 -8.53 6.63
CA GLU A 64 11.32 -7.91 5.33
C GLU A 64 10.11 -8.00 4.38
N LEU A 65 9.43 -9.16 4.32
CA LEU A 65 8.23 -9.31 3.51
C LEU A 65 7.08 -8.42 4.01
N THR A 66 6.89 -8.32 5.33
CA THR A 66 5.86 -7.44 5.92
C THR A 66 6.16 -5.96 5.59
N ASP A 67 7.42 -5.55 5.72
CA ASP A 67 7.87 -4.19 5.42
C ASP A 67 7.73 -3.87 3.93
N ASN A 68 7.99 -4.84 3.04
CA ASN A 68 7.80 -4.68 1.60
C ASN A 68 6.33 -4.51 1.23
N VAL A 69 5.42 -5.31 1.80
CA VAL A 69 3.97 -5.16 1.61
C VAL A 69 3.50 -3.78 2.10
N ASN A 70 3.97 -3.35 3.27
CA ASN A 70 3.64 -2.04 3.82
C ASN A 70 4.17 -0.89 2.97
N THR A 71 5.37 -1.03 2.41
CA THR A 71 5.96 -0.05 1.48
C THR A 71 5.12 0.06 0.22
N MET A 72 4.70 -1.08 -0.36
CA MET A 72 3.82 -1.09 -1.53
C MET A 72 2.47 -0.43 -1.24
N ALA A 73 1.82 -0.80 -0.13
CA ALA A 73 0.53 -0.23 0.27
C ALA A 73 0.62 1.28 0.54
N SER A 74 1.70 1.74 1.18
CA SER A 74 1.97 3.15 1.45
C SER A 74 2.19 3.93 0.15
N ASN A 75 3.01 3.40 -0.76
CA ASN A 75 3.26 4.03 -2.06
C ASN A 75 1.97 4.18 -2.87
N LEU A 76 1.17 3.11 -2.99
CA LEU A 76 -0.14 3.18 -3.67
C LEU A 76 -1.07 4.21 -3.01
N THR A 77 -1.11 4.24 -1.68
CA THR A 77 -1.92 5.19 -0.93
C THR A 77 -1.54 6.64 -1.24
N LEU A 78 -0.25 6.97 -1.20
CA LEU A 78 0.24 8.32 -1.46
C LEU A 78 -0.01 8.74 -2.91
N GLN A 79 0.26 7.84 -3.85
CA GLN A 79 0.09 8.09 -5.29
C GLN A 79 -1.38 8.35 -5.64
N VAL A 80 -2.29 7.47 -5.20
CA VAL A 80 -3.73 7.60 -5.50
C VAL A 80 -4.33 8.83 -4.82
N ARG A 81 -3.90 9.16 -3.59
CA ARG A 81 -4.37 10.39 -2.91
C ARG A 81 -3.92 11.66 -3.63
N ASP A 82 -2.68 11.71 -4.13
CA ASP A 82 -2.20 12.87 -4.88
C ASP A 82 -2.98 13.06 -6.20
N ILE A 83 -3.25 11.96 -6.91
CA ILE A 83 -4.12 11.98 -8.10
C ILE A 83 -5.52 12.52 -7.75
N ALA A 84 -6.13 11.99 -6.69
CA ALA A 84 -7.47 12.41 -6.27
C ALA A 84 -7.51 13.90 -5.88
N ASN A 85 -6.48 14.41 -5.22
CA ASN A 85 -6.37 15.82 -4.85
C ASN A 85 -6.35 16.72 -6.08
N VAL A 86 -5.49 16.41 -7.07
CA VAL A 86 -5.38 17.19 -8.30
C VAL A 86 -6.67 17.12 -9.11
N ALA A 87 -7.24 15.93 -9.29
CA ALA A 87 -8.51 15.77 -10.00
C ALA A 87 -9.66 16.54 -9.33
N THR A 88 -9.72 16.54 -7.99
CA THR A 88 -10.72 17.30 -7.24
C THR A 88 -10.52 18.80 -7.39
N ALA A 89 -9.27 19.28 -7.37
CA ALA A 89 -8.96 20.69 -7.57
C ALA A 89 -9.38 21.17 -8.97
N VAL A 90 -9.02 20.42 -10.01
CA VAL A 90 -9.43 20.69 -11.39
C VAL A 90 -10.95 20.72 -11.53
N ALA A 91 -11.65 19.75 -10.94
CA ALA A 91 -13.12 19.72 -10.96
C ALA A 91 -13.77 20.93 -10.26
N LYS A 92 -13.07 21.56 -9.31
CA LYS A 92 -13.49 22.79 -8.64
C LYS A 92 -13.01 24.07 -9.36
N GLY A 93 -12.33 23.93 -10.50
CA GLY A 93 -11.78 25.04 -11.28
C GLY A 93 -10.42 25.56 -10.78
N ASP A 94 -9.79 24.90 -9.80
CA ASP A 94 -8.43 25.23 -9.39
C ASP A 94 -7.43 24.48 -10.30
N LEU A 95 -6.91 25.21 -11.29
CA LEU A 95 -5.93 24.72 -12.27
C LEU A 95 -4.49 25.02 -11.85
N THR A 96 -4.25 25.39 -10.59
CA THR A 96 -2.91 25.61 -10.05
C THR A 96 -2.33 24.34 -9.39
N GLN A 97 -3.19 23.39 -9.02
CA GLN A 97 -2.75 22.15 -8.37
C GLN A 97 -2.10 21.18 -9.36
N LYS A 98 -0.99 20.60 -8.92
CA LYS A 98 -0.20 19.63 -9.69
C LYS A 98 0.14 18.45 -8.79
N MET A 99 0.34 17.29 -9.40
CA MET A 99 0.91 16.15 -8.70
C MET A 99 2.35 16.49 -8.31
N THR A 100 2.68 16.27 -7.04
CA THR A 100 4.00 16.58 -6.48
C THR A 100 4.71 15.37 -5.93
N VAL A 101 3.98 14.26 -5.68
CA VAL A 101 4.54 13.03 -5.14
C VAL A 101 5.74 12.57 -5.98
N ASN A 102 6.79 12.12 -5.29
CA ASN A 102 7.98 11.57 -5.93
C ASN A 102 7.68 10.13 -6.37
N VAL A 103 7.69 9.91 -7.68
CA VAL A 103 7.28 8.65 -8.32
C VAL A 103 8.21 8.33 -9.48
N ASN A 104 8.27 7.05 -9.84
CA ASN A 104 9.09 6.52 -10.93
C ASN A 104 8.24 5.61 -11.81
N GLY A 105 8.76 5.25 -12.99
CA GLY A 105 8.10 4.32 -13.92
C GLY A 105 6.75 4.81 -14.40
N GLU A 106 5.78 3.90 -14.54
CA GLU A 106 4.44 4.20 -15.08
C GLU A 106 3.69 5.29 -14.30
N ILE A 107 3.95 5.40 -13.00
CA ILE A 107 3.32 6.43 -12.16
C ILE A 107 3.92 7.82 -12.42
N LEU A 108 5.20 7.90 -12.80
CA LEU A 108 5.82 9.16 -13.23
C LEU A 108 5.21 9.62 -14.56
N ASP A 109 4.98 8.70 -15.49
CA ASP A 109 4.32 9.01 -16.76
C ASP A 109 2.89 9.52 -16.51
N LEU A 110 2.14 8.85 -15.63
CA LEU A 110 0.81 9.31 -15.22
C LEU A 110 0.84 10.70 -14.58
N LYS A 111 1.81 10.96 -13.68
CA LYS A 111 2.03 12.28 -13.08
C LYS A 111 2.25 13.36 -14.14
N ASN A 112 3.10 13.08 -15.12
CA ASN A 112 3.40 14.03 -16.19
C ASN A 112 2.17 14.30 -17.07
N ILE A 113 1.43 13.26 -17.43
CA ILE A 113 0.18 13.37 -18.21
C ILE A 113 -0.86 14.22 -17.47
N LEU A 114 -1.09 13.94 -16.19
CA LEU A 114 -2.06 14.71 -15.38
C LEU A 114 -1.62 16.17 -15.21
N ASN A 115 -0.33 16.43 -14.98
CA ASN A 115 0.17 17.79 -14.91
C ASN A 115 0.01 18.53 -16.24
N GLN A 116 0.32 17.90 -17.38
CA GLN A 116 0.11 18.49 -18.70
C GLN A 116 -1.38 18.77 -19.00
N MET A 117 -2.29 17.89 -18.56
CA MET A 117 -3.73 18.12 -18.66
C MET A 117 -4.12 19.39 -17.90
N VAL A 118 -3.63 19.59 -16.68
CA VAL A 118 -3.88 20.81 -15.90
C VAL A 118 -3.36 22.05 -16.63
N ASP A 119 -2.16 22.01 -17.22
CA ASP A 119 -1.61 23.14 -17.98
C ASP A 119 -2.48 23.49 -19.19
N SER A 120 -2.90 22.46 -19.93
CA SER A 120 -3.74 22.63 -21.12
C SER A 120 -5.07 23.27 -20.77
N LEU A 121 -5.73 22.79 -19.71
CA LEU A 121 -6.99 23.38 -19.23
C LEU A 121 -6.82 24.85 -18.81
N ASN A 122 -5.70 25.19 -18.18
CA ASN A 122 -5.42 26.55 -17.73
C ASN A 122 -5.25 27.52 -18.92
N ILE A 123 -4.57 27.07 -19.97
CA ILE A 123 -4.44 27.82 -21.23
C ILE A 123 -5.81 28.06 -21.87
N PHE A 124 -6.63 27.00 -22.00
CA PHE A 124 -7.97 27.13 -22.57
C PHE A 124 -8.86 28.09 -21.78
N ALA A 125 -8.82 28.03 -20.45
CA ALA A 125 -9.58 28.94 -19.60
C ALA A 125 -9.17 30.42 -19.82
N GLY A 126 -7.87 30.68 -19.98
CA GLY A 126 -7.34 32.00 -20.31
C GLY A 126 -7.79 32.48 -21.70
N GLU A 127 -7.83 31.59 -22.70
CA GLU A 127 -8.26 31.92 -24.06
C GLU A 127 -9.74 32.26 -24.13
N VAL A 128 -10.61 31.51 -23.45
CA VAL A 128 -12.05 31.80 -23.35
C VAL A 128 -12.29 33.15 -22.70
N THR A 129 -11.55 33.47 -21.64
CA THR A 129 -11.68 34.78 -20.96
C THR A 129 -11.24 35.94 -21.83
N ARG A 130 -10.34 35.72 -22.81
CA ARG A 130 -9.88 36.76 -23.73
C ARG A 130 -10.87 37.05 -24.86
N VAL A 131 -11.69 36.09 -25.24
CA VAL A 131 -12.65 36.23 -26.36
C VAL A 131 -14.07 36.59 -25.91
N ALA A 132 -14.39 36.41 -24.62
CA ALA A 132 -15.64 36.85 -24.00
C ALA A 132 -15.57 38.34 -23.62
#